data_AF-A0A921N1S2-F1
#
_entry.id   AF-A0A921N1S2-F1
#
_cell.length_a   1.000
_cell.length_b   1.000
_cell.length_c   1.000
_cell.angle_alpha   90.00
_cell.angle_beta   90.00
_cell.angle_gamma   90.00
#
_symmetry.space_group_name_H-M   'P 1'
#
loop_
_entity.id
_entity.type
_entity.pdbx_description
1 polymer ?
#
loop_
_entity_poly.entity_id
_entity_poly.type
_entity_poly.pdbx_seq_one_letter_code
_entity_poly.pdbx_strand_id
1 'polypeptide(L)'
;MKNLVIFLCILCSSLLFINPIQNMSHANDNNKIHQQIELTVEQAKELLIKYNNKVDYIYQGDANDFEYLKSKKLQGYVFLPNVDTDIGYFVDKQTSKIYFFHPSGYLKLAK
;
A
#
# COMPACT_ATOMS: atom_id res chain seq x y z
N MET A 1 -31.93 -58.50 -10.37
CA MET A 1 -32.72 -57.60 -11.25
C MET A 1 -33.59 -56.71 -10.38
N LYS A 2 -33.13 -55.47 -10.13
CA LYS A 2 -33.98 -54.37 -9.65
C LYS A 2 -33.22 -53.04 -9.74
N ASN A 3 -33.43 -52.42 -10.90
CA ASN A 3 -33.67 -51.01 -11.16
C ASN A 3 -32.67 -49.99 -10.58
N LEU A 4 -31.77 -49.60 -11.48
CA LEU A 4 -31.00 -48.37 -11.50
C LEU A 4 -31.94 -47.16 -11.43
N VAL A 5 -31.77 -46.30 -10.43
CA VAL A 5 -32.41 -44.98 -10.36
C VAL A 5 -31.31 -43.93 -10.35
N ILE A 6 -31.22 -43.17 -11.46
CA ILE A 6 -30.32 -42.04 -11.63
C ILE A 6 -31.01 -40.82 -11.03
N PHE A 7 -30.52 -40.31 -9.89
CA PHE A 7 -30.94 -39.02 -9.36
C PHE A 7 -30.03 -37.92 -9.89
N LEU A 8 -30.53 -37.23 -10.91
CA LEU A 8 -30.01 -35.97 -11.43
C LEU A 8 -30.37 -34.85 -10.45
N CYS A 9 -29.53 -34.60 -9.46
CA CYS A 9 -29.66 -33.44 -8.57
C CYS A 9 -28.78 -32.29 -9.09
N ILE A 10 -29.27 -31.62 -10.14
CA ILE A 10 -28.82 -30.28 -10.52
C ILE A 10 -29.62 -29.30 -9.65
N LEU A 11 -28.96 -28.69 -8.66
CA LEU A 11 -29.10 -27.26 -8.36
C LEU A 11 -28.02 -26.89 -7.33
N CYS A 12 -26.90 -26.41 -7.83
CA CYS A 12 -25.85 -25.79 -7.03
C CYS A 12 -26.37 -24.45 -6.48
N SER A 13 -27.03 -24.49 -5.32
CA SER A 13 -27.33 -23.30 -4.53
C SER A 13 -26.09 -22.84 -3.76
N SER A 14 -25.01 -22.51 -4.46
CA SER A 14 -23.92 -21.70 -3.89
C SER A 14 -24.10 -20.28 -4.38
N LEU A 15 -24.83 -19.50 -3.57
CA LEU A 15 -24.90 -18.05 -3.64
C LEU A 15 -23.49 -17.51 -3.35
N LEU A 16 -22.65 -17.46 -4.38
CA LEU A 16 -21.33 -16.84 -4.30
C LEU A 16 -21.53 -15.32 -4.36
N PHE A 17 -21.49 -14.67 -3.19
CA PHE A 17 -21.19 -13.26 -3.10
C PHE A 17 -19.73 -13.05 -3.51
N ILE A 18 -19.49 -12.90 -4.81
CA ILE A 18 -18.22 -12.43 -5.37
C ILE A 18 -18.34 -10.91 -5.46
N ASN A 19 -17.64 -10.20 -4.58
CA ASN A 19 -17.25 -8.82 -4.86
C ASN A 19 -16.37 -8.84 -6.13
N PRO A 20 -16.46 -7.83 -7.03
CA PRO A 20 -15.49 -7.73 -8.10
C PRO A 20 -14.11 -7.43 -7.50
N ILE A 21 -13.30 -8.47 -7.34
CA ILE A 21 -11.86 -8.33 -7.22
C ILE A 21 -11.44 -7.64 -8.52
N GLN A 22 -11.06 -6.38 -8.39
CA GLN A 22 -10.50 -5.61 -9.49
C GLN A 22 -9.29 -6.38 -10.01
N ASN A 23 -9.38 -6.74 -11.29
CA ASN A 23 -8.34 -7.41 -12.04
C ASN A 23 -6.98 -6.75 -11.78
N MET A 24 -5.98 -7.54 -11.41
CA MET A 24 -4.64 -7.39 -11.95
C MET A 24 -4.04 -8.78 -12.14
N SER A 25 -4.38 -9.36 -13.29
CA SER A 25 -3.52 -10.36 -13.93
C SER A 25 -2.25 -9.64 -14.36
N HIS A 26 -1.11 -10.04 -13.82
CA HIS A 26 0.18 -9.76 -14.45
C HIS A 26 0.81 -11.08 -14.86
N ALA A 27 0.44 -11.51 -16.07
CA ALA A 27 1.29 -12.33 -16.91
C ALA A 27 1.24 -11.74 -18.32
N ASN A 28 2.27 -11.00 -18.73
CA ASN A 28 2.69 -10.97 -20.13
C ASN A 28 4.12 -10.42 -20.32
N ASP A 29 4.96 -11.27 -20.92
CA ASP A 29 5.99 -11.03 -21.94
C ASP A 29 6.88 -9.77 -21.91
N ASN A 30 8.17 -10.03 -21.63
CA ASN A 30 9.35 -9.70 -22.45
C ASN A 30 9.41 -8.36 -23.22
N ASN A 31 8.92 -7.27 -22.63
CA ASN A 31 9.35 -5.92 -22.98
C ASN A 31 9.49 -5.12 -21.69
N LYS A 32 10.72 -5.04 -21.15
CA LYS A 32 11.03 -4.26 -19.94
C LYS A 32 10.93 -2.76 -20.22
N ILE A 33 9.70 -2.26 -20.36
CA ILE A 33 9.39 -0.90 -19.94
C ILE A 33 9.36 -0.99 -18.41
N HIS A 34 10.39 -0.45 -17.75
CA HIS A 34 10.39 -0.32 -16.29
C HIS A 34 9.23 0.60 -15.89
N GLN A 35 8.04 0.04 -15.71
CA GLN A 35 6.99 0.70 -14.93
C GLN A 35 7.56 0.87 -13.53
N GLN A 36 7.94 2.10 -13.20
CA GLN A 36 8.25 2.47 -11.83
C GLN A 36 6.96 2.30 -11.03
N ILE A 37 6.88 1.22 -10.26
CA ILE A 37 5.72 0.92 -9.44
C ILE A 37 5.71 1.96 -8.32
N GLU A 38 4.79 2.92 -8.39
CA GLU A 38 4.56 3.84 -7.28
C GLU A 38 4.00 3.07 -6.09
N LEU A 39 4.51 3.36 -4.90
CA LEU A 39 3.99 2.77 -3.67
C LEU A 39 2.56 3.23 -3.43
N THR A 40 1.71 2.32 -2.94
CA THR A 40 0.46 2.69 -2.25
C THR A 40 0.74 3.14 -0.81
N VAL A 41 -0.27 3.68 -0.13
CA VAL A 41 -0.18 4.04 1.29
C VAL A 41 0.18 2.82 2.14
N GLU A 42 -0.43 1.67 1.84
CA GLU A 42 -0.21 0.39 2.54
C GLU A 42 1.23 -0.10 2.33
N GLN A 43 1.72 -0.06 1.09
CA GLN A 43 3.09 -0.46 0.78
C GLN A 43 4.13 0.45 1.46
N ALA A 44 3.85 1.76 1.53
CA ALA A 44 4.69 2.71 2.26
C ALA A 44 4.68 2.44 3.77
N LYS A 45 3.52 2.10 4.35
CA LYS A 45 3.41 1.70 5.76
C LYS A 45 4.16 0.39 6.03
N GLU A 46 4.02 -0.62 5.18
CA GLU A 46 4.78 -1.87 5.30
C GLU A 46 6.30 -1.63 5.24
N LEU A 47 6.73 -0.69 4.40
CA LEU A 47 8.14 -0.31 4.29
C LEU A 47 8.65 0.31 5.61
N LEU A 48 7.85 1.12 6.30
CA LEU A 48 8.16 1.65 7.64
C LEU A 48 8.21 0.54 8.70
N ILE A 49 7.27 -0.42 8.68
CA ILE A 49 7.28 -1.57 9.59
C ILE A 49 8.54 -2.44 9.36
N LYS A 50 8.94 -2.65 8.10
CA LYS A 50 10.20 -3.36 7.77
C LYS A 50 11.45 -2.59 8.22
N TYR A 51 11.39 -1.26 8.25
CA TYR A 51 12.48 -0.41 8.75
C TYR A 51 12.59 -0.44 10.28
N ASN A 52 11.45 -0.31 10.97
CA ASN A 52 11.37 -0.40 12.42
C ASN A 52 9.99 -0.92 12.83
N ASN A 53 9.96 -2.17 13.29
CA ASN A 53 8.76 -2.91 13.71
C ASN A 53 8.41 -2.75 15.19
N LYS A 54 9.09 -1.85 15.92
CA LYS A 54 8.84 -1.63 17.36
C LYS A 54 7.65 -0.72 17.64
N VAL A 55 7.16 0.00 16.62
CA VAL A 55 6.08 0.96 16.72
C VAL A 55 5.14 0.80 15.54
N ASP A 56 3.87 1.12 15.75
CA ASP A 56 2.92 1.29 14.66
C ASP A 56 3.02 2.70 14.07
N TYR A 57 2.55 2.85 12.84
CA TYR A 57 2.56 4.11 12.10
C TYR A 57 1.14 4.51 11.72
N ILE A 58 0.80 5.76 12.03
CA ILE A 58 -0.50 6.40 11.79
C ILE A 58 -0.36 7.28 10.56
N TYR A 59 -1.17 7.04 9.53
CA TYR A 59 -1.19 7.86 8.32
C TYR A 59 -1.68 9.28 8.63
N GLN A 60 -0.99 10.29 8.12
CA GLN A 60 -1.28 11.70 8.37
C GLN A 60 -1.68 12.48 7.11
N GLY A 61 -1.48 11.93 5.92
CA GLY A 61 -1.74 12.61 4.64
C GLY A 61 -0.67 12.33 3.61
N ASP A 62 -0.86 12.88 2.41
CA ASP A 62 0.11 12.81 1.33
C ASP A 62 0.95 14.10 1.24
N ALA A 63 1.98 14.11 0.40
CA ALA A 63 2.89 15.24 0.26
C ALA A 63 2.21 16.58 -0.05
N ASN A 64 1.03 16.60 -0.67
CA ASN A 64 0.29 17.83 -0.99
C ASN A 64 -0.37 18.47 0.22
N ASP A 65 -0.59 17.71 1.30
CA ASP A 65 -1.15 18.19 2.56
C ASP A 65 -0.13 19.00 3.38
N PHE A 66 1.16 18.95 3.01
CA PHE A 66 2.25 19.61 3.73
C PHE A 66 2.98 20.59 2.81
N GLU A 67 2.86 21.89 3.12
CA GLU A 67 3.40 22.98 2.28
C GLU A 67 4.89 22.81 1.97
N TYR A 68 5.69 22.37 2.94
CA TYR A 68 7.12 22.11 2.71
C TYR A 68 7.36 21.02 1.67
N LEU A 69 6.69 19.87 1.76
CA LEU A 69 6.86 18.76 0.81
C LEU A 69 6.35 19.14 -0.58
N LYS A 70 5.18 19.79 -0.63
CA LYS A 70 4.60 20.35 -1.86
C LYS A 70 5.53 21.34 -2.55
N SER A 71 6.14 22.28 -1.81
CA SER A 71 7.09 23.27 -2.36
C SER A 71 8.34 22.62 -2.98
N LYS A 72 8.74 21.45 -2.46
CA LYS A 72 9.85 20.64 -2.98
C LYS A 72 9.44 19.72 -4.13
N LYS A 73 8.15 19.70 -4.51
CA LYS A 73 7.57 18.80 -5.51
C LYS A 73 7.81 17.32 -5.18
N LEU A 74 7.89 17.01 -3.88
CA LEU A 74 8.02 15.64 -3.40
C LEU A 74 6.66 14.95 -3.48
N GLN A 75 6.69 13.63 -3.65
CA GLN A 75 5.49 12.82 -3.75
C GLN A 75 5.61 11.61 -2.85
N GLY A 76 4.58 11.35 -2.04
CA GLY A 76 4.65 10.29 -1.05
C GLY A 76 3.67 10.51 0.08
N TYR A 77 3.90 9.80 1.17
CA TYR A 77 2.97 9.68 2.28
C TYR A 77 3.66 10.03 3.60
N VAL A 78 2.93 10.72 4.47
CA VAL A 78 3.40 11.10 5.80
C VAL A 78 2.76 10.19 6.85
N PHE A 79 3.58 9.72 7.78
CA PHE A 79 3.16 8.90 8.91
C PHE A 79 3.74 9.45 10.21
N LEU A 80 2.99 9.36 11.30
CA LEU A 80 3.48 9.61 12.66
C LEU A 80 3.62 8.26 13.38
N PRO A 81 4.78 7.95 13.99
CA PRO A 81 4.89 6.76 14.81
C PRO A 81 4.00 6.91 16.06
N ASN A 82 3.37 5.83 16.52
CA ASN A 82 2.49 5.84 17.68
C ASN A 82 3.30 5.81 19.00
N VAL A 83 4.08 6.85 19.22
CA VAL A 83 4.89 7.12 20.42
C VAL A 83 4.92 8.62 20.68
N ASP A 84 5.31 9.04 21.89
CA ASP A 84 5.46 10.45 22.23
C ASP A 84 6.64 11.08 21.48
N THR A 85 6.33 11.74 20.35
CA THR A 85 7.29 12.44 19.50
C THR A 85 6.59 13.44 18.59
N ASP A 86 7.34 14.47 18.18
CA ASP A 86 6.99 15.42 17.14
C ASP A 86 7.53 15.04 15.75
N ILE A 87 8.44 14.06 15.67
CA ILE A 87 9.06 13.64 14.41
C ILE A 87 8.21 12.57 13.71
N GLY A 88 7.70 12.93 12.54
CA GLY A 88 7.08 12.01 11.61
C GLY A 88 8.06 11.39 10.61
N TYR A 89 7.51 10.59 9.72
CA TYR A 89 8.20 9.98 8.59
C TYR A 89 7.52 10.38 7.29
N PHE A 90 8.31 10.75 6.30
CA PHE A 90 7.87 10.87 4.92
C PHE A 90 8.45 9.70 4.12
N VAL A 91 7.59 8.98 3.40
CA VAL A 91 7.99 7.90 2.49
C VAL A 91 7.74 8.35 1.06
N ASP A 92 8.80 8.48 0.28
CA ASP A 92 8.70 8.88 -1.12
C ASP A 92 8.15 7.72 -1.97
N LYS A 93 6.98 7.93 -2.61
CA LYS A 93 6.26 6.85 -3.30
C LYS A 93 6.95 6.37 -4.58
N GLN A 94 7.91 7.12 -5.11
CA GLN A 94 8.62 6.80 -6.34
C GLN A 94 9.94 6.08 -6.07
N THR A 95 10.62 6.46 -5.00
CA THR A 95 11.99 6.02 -4.69
C THR A 95 12.07 5.06 -3.51
N SER A 96 10.97 4.86 -2.78
CA SER A 96 10.92 4.02 -1.57
C SER A 96 11.85 4.49 -0.43
N LYS A 97 12.38 5.71 -0.53
CA LYS A 97 13.23 6.32 0.50
C LYS A 97 12.39 6.75 1.69
N ILE A 98 12.96 6.58 2.88
CA ILE A 98 12.34 6.99 4.14
C ILE A 98 13.07 8.22 4.65
N TYR A 99 12.32 9.24 5.05
CA TYR A 99 12.86 10.45 5.65
C TYR A 99 12.23 10.66 7.02
N PHE A 100 13.02 11.12 7.98
CA PHE A 100 12.48 11.85 9.13
C PHE A 100 11.93 13.18 8.63
N PHE A 101 10.75 13.57 9.10
CA PHE A 101 10.03 14.73 8.62
C PHE A 101 9.37 15.49 9.78
N HIS A 102 9.44 16.81 9.74
CA HIS A 102 8.62 17.69 10.58
C HIS A 102 8.09 18.86 9.72
N PRO A 103 6.81 19.27 9.87
CA PRO A 103 6.20 20.33 9.06
C PRO A 103 6.90 21.69 9.09
N SER A 104 7.76 21.95 10.09
CA SER A 104 8.62 23.15 10.16
C SER A 104 9.68 23.23 9.05
N GLY A 105 9.82 22.20 8.22
CA GLY A 105 10.77 22.13 7.10
C GLY A 105 11.95 21.20 7.35
N TYR A 106 11.95 20.46 8.46
CA TYR A 106 12.95 19.42 8.68
C TYR A 106 12.66 18.21 7.79
N LEU A 107 13.67 17.77 7.04
CA LEU A 107 13.62 16.56 6.23
C LEU A 107 15.02 15.94 6.16
N LYS A 108 15.17 14.71 6.65
CA LYS A 108 16.47 14.02 6.71
C LYS A 108 16.31 12.57 6.28
N LEU A 109 17.13 12.11 5.33
CA LEU A 109 17.13 10.71 4.89
C LEU A 109 17.42 9.78 6.08
N ALA A 110 16.54 8.80 6.28
CA ALA A 110 16.65 7.76 7.29
C ALA A 110 17.09 6.42 6.67
N LYS A 111 16.62 6.11 5.45
CA LYS A 111 16.96 4.92 4.67
C LYS A 111 16.78 5.16 3.18
#